data_AF-A0A4R9B9U1-F1
#
_entry.id   AF-A0A4R9B9U1-F1
#
_cell.length_a   1.000
_cell.length_b   1.000
_cell.length_c   1.000
_cell.angle_alpha   90.00
_cell.angle_beta   90.00
_cell.angle_gamma   90.00
#
_symmetry.space_group_name_H-M   'P 1'
#
loop_
_entity.id
_entity.type
_entity.pdbx_description
1 polymer ?
#
loop_
_entity_poly.entity_id
_entity_poly.type
_entity_poly.pdbx_seq_one_letter_code
_entity_poly.pdbx_strand_id
1 'polypeptide(L)'
;MIQTPAAVLMWVLVASLLILRRRRTERSITYAALTISVAMTLNVDEIYTAVDAVLGATNIATLLADGALMIGLFFLGRGVMKAGEYRPGLVRIALGLPVLLLALLGITITFLLIDRGATTTTFMSDLGAQPAAAAYSIIDFTYCGIVVAAMMILAGGQYRHSNGAQRIPAGLLLVGSTLGVALCVVVLIMDVAHVIGNLDLMDAVAVAYGPLYLLTFIFLCAGLAGQPAVRYGRDRARGVRTRGLVTQLEPMWRRATLVRLGLSQTDASVASIEDQETRLHREIVEIRDAMIDPRVSFEVTSHDRALLGRAEDHLLGLNKRGAQAAAASSTRRGSERGHA
;
A
#
# COMPACT_ATOMS: atom_id res chain seq x y z
N MET A 1 27.42 2.96 1.30
CA MET A 1 26.94 2.29 0.06
C MET A 1 25.57 1.58 0.15
N ILE A 2 24.98 1.35 1.33
CA ILE A 2 23.65 0.71 1.44
C ILE A 2 22.48 1.71 1.31
N GLN A 3 22.71 3.01 1.53
CA GLN A 3 21.66 4.03 1.45
C GLN A 3 21.21 4.32 0.00
N THR A 4 22.10 4.21 -0.98
CA THR A 4 21.78 4.46 -2.41
C THR A 4 20.69 3.54 -2.96
N PRO A 5 20.74 2.19 -2.80
CA PRO A 5 19.66 1.33 -3.27
C PRO A 5 18.34 1.61 -2.54
N ALA A 6 18.35 1.95 -1.25
CA ALA A 6 17.14 2.30 -0.52
C ALA A 6 16.50 3.61 -1.04
N ALA A 7 17.30 4.64 -1.31
CA ALA A 7 16.83 5.87 -1.93
C ALA A 7 16.21 5.59 -3.32
N VAL A 8 16.88 4.79 -4.15
CA VAL A 8 16.36 4.38 -5.47
C VAL A 8 15.03 3.63 -5.34
N LEU A 9 14.94 2.65 -4.43
CA LEU A 9 13.70 1.90 -4.19
C LEU A 9 12.54 2.82 -3.78
N MET A 10 12.81 3.80 -2.91
CA MET A 10 11.82 4.77 -2.46
C MET A 10 11.35 5.68 -3.61
N TRP A 11 12.25 6.16 -4.47
CA TRP A 11 11.88 6.92 -5.66
C TRP A 11 11.09 6.09 -6.69
N VAL A 12 11.46 4.81 -6.87
CA VAL A 12 10.68 3.87 -7.69
C VAL A 12 9.28 3.68 -7.12
N LEU A 13 9.14 3.58 -5.79
CA LEU A 13 7.83 3.54 -5.13
C LEU A 13 7.03 4.82 -5.41
N VAL A 14 7.64 6.01 -5.28
CA VAL A 14 6.98 7.29 -5.58
C VAL A 14 6.49 7.32 -7.02
N ALA A 15 7.34 7.00 -8.00
CA ALA A 15 6.97 6.94 -9.41
C ALA A 15 5.83 5.94 -9.66
N SER A 16 5.92 4.74 -9.08
CA SER A 16 4.88 3.71 -9.17
C SER A 16 3.54 4.20 -8.64
N LEU A 17 3.55 4.85 -7.46
CA LEU A 17 2.35 5.41 -6.86
C LEU A 17 1.78 6.54 -7.74
N LEU A 18 2.60 7.43 -8.30
CA LEU A 18 2.11 8.51 -9.16
C LEU A 18 1.46 7.99 -10.45
N ILE A 19 2.03 6.95 -11.07
CA ILE A 19 1.50 6.33 -12.29
C ILE A 19 0.18 5.60 -12.03
N LEU A 20 0.12 4.79 -10.96
CA LEU A 20 -1.03 3.95 -10.65
C LEU A 20 -2.22 4.73 -10.05
N ARG A 21 -2.01 5.96 -9.54
CA ARG A 21 -3.00 6.71 -8.76
C ARG A 21 -3.88 7.67 -9.59
N ARG A 22 -4.02 7.45 -10.90
CA ARG A 22 -4.74 8.36 -11.82
C ARG A 22 -6.21 8.68 -11.46
N ARG A 23 -6.85 8.08 -10.43
CA ARG A 23 -8.29 8.31 -10.17
C ARG A 23 -8.87 8.47 -8.75
N ARG A 24 -8.17 8.47 -7.58
CA ARG A 24 -8.73 9.01 -6.28
C ARG A 24 -7.81 9.03 -5.03
N THR A 25 -8.12 10.01 -4.15
CA THR A 25 -8.04 10.28 -2.68
C THR A 25 -6.96 9.78 -1.70
N GLU A 26 -6.03 8.87 -2.01
CA GLU A 26 -5.02 8.47 -0.99
C GLU A 26 -3.75 9.33 -1.06
N ARG A 27 -3.89 10.64 -0.73
CA ARG A 27 -2.79 11.61 -0.75
C ARG A 27 -1.70 11.33 0.30
N SER A 28 -2.08 10.78 1.46
CA SER A 28 -1.18 10.59 2.60
C SER A 28 -0.06 9.59 2.33
N ILE A 29 -0.33 8.48 1.60
CA ILE A 29 0.70 7.46 1.31
C ILE A 29 1.74 8.01 0.34
N THR A 30 1.34 8.80 -0.65
CA THR A 30 2.30 9.41 -1.59
C THR A 30 3.11 10.51 -0.94
N TYR A 31 2.50 11.34 -0.07
CA TYR A 31 3.27 12.32 0.69
C TYR A 31 4.26 11.62 1.62
N ALA A 32 3.85 10.55 2.30
CA ALA A 32 4.75 9.71 3.09
C ALA A 32 5.92 9.17 2.25
N ALA A 33 5.63 8.52 1.12
CA ALA A 33 6.66 7.97 0.24
C ALA A 33 7.61 9.06 -0.27
N LEU A 34 7.10 10.24 -0.63
CA LEU A 34 7.90 11.38 -1.06
C LEU A 34 8.81 11.87 0.06
N THR A 35 8.28 12.10 1.26
CA THR A 35 9.06 12.57 2.42
C THR A 35 10.14 11.55 2.79
N ILE A 36 9.83 10.25 2.83
CA ILE A 36 10.82 9.20 3.10
C ILE A 36 11.88 9.14 1.99
N SER A 37 11.49 9.33 0.72
CA SER A 37 12.45 9.37 -0.40
C SER A 37 13.44 10.52 -0.25
N VAL A 38 12.97 11.70 0.14
CA VAL A 38 13.83 12.86 0.42
C VAL A 38 14.76 12.56 1.59
N ALA A 39 14.25 12.02 2.70
CA ALA A 39 15.06 11.62 3.85
C ALA A 39 16.17 10.62 3.47
N MET A 40 15.83 9.60 2.68
CA MET A 40 16.78 8.60 2.20
C MET A 40 17.80 9.19 1.22
N THR A 41 17.41 10.18 0.42
CA THR A 41 18.32 10.88 -0.50
C THR A 41 19.31 11.73 0.28
N LEU A 42 18.88 12.39 1.35
CA LEU A 42 19.75 13.14 2.26
C LEU A 42 20.76 12.25 3.00
N ASN A 43 20.48 10.96 3.12
CA ASN A 43 21.38 9.98 3.72
C ASN A 43 22.44 9.43 2.75
N VAL A 44 22.46 9.83 1.48
CA VAL A 44 23.51 9.43 0.54
C VAL A 44 24.75 10.27 0.79
N ASP A 45 25.89 9.64 1.10
CA ASP A 45 27.16 10.28 1.48
C ASP A 45 27.51 11.56 0.71
N GLU A 46 27.45 11.53 -0.63
CA GLU A 46 27.75 12.68 -1.50
C GLU A 46 26.75 13.84 -1.33
N ILE A 47 25.47 13.51 -1.19
CA ILE A 47 24.39 14.49 -1.01
C ILE A 47 24.43 15.04 0.41
N TYR A 48 24.61 14.16 1.38
CA TYR A 48 24.72 14.47 2.79
C TYR A 48 25.83 15.50 3.03
N THR A 49 27.06 15.22 2.57
CA THR A 49 28.21 16.10 2.76
C THR A 49 28.03 17.46 2.09
N ALA A 50 27.45 17.49 0.88
CA ALA A 50 27.15 18.74 0.18
C ALA A 50 26.10 19.59 0.91
N VAL A 51 25.02 18.96 1.40
CA VAL A 51 23.95 19.66 2.13
C VAL A 51 24.45 20.12 3.50
N ASP A 52 25.16 19.28 4.23
CA ASP A 52 25.67 19.61 5.56
C ASP A 52 26.70 20.75 5.50
N ALA A 53 27.53 20.80 4.46
CA ALA A 53 28.47 21.91 4.23
C ALA A 53 27.77 23.27 4.15
N VAL A 54 26.59 23.34 3.51
CA VAL A 54 25.78 24.57 3.43
C VAL A 54 25.13 24.91 4.78
N LEU A 55 24.82 23.89 5.58
CA LEU A 55 24.19 24.05 6.90
C LEU A 55 25.19 24.33 8.03
N GLY A 56 26.48 24.48 7.72
CA GLY A 56 27.52 24.83 8.69
C GLY A 56 28.45 23.68 9.09
N ALA A 57 28.38 22.54 8.40
CA ALA A 57 29.29 21.39 8.54
C ALA A 57 29.35 20.79 9.96
N THR A 58 28.19 20.68 10.62
CA THR A 58 28.06 20.18 12.01
C THR A 58 27.01 19.07 12.15
N ASN A 59 26.81 18.28 11.10
CA ASN A 59 25.88 17.15 11.04
C ASN A 59 24.39 17.53 11.18
N ILE A 60 24.02 18.77 10.85
CA ILE A 60 22.61 19.23 10.89
C ILE A 60 21.78 18.50 9.83
N ALA A 61 22.41 18.10 8.73
CA ALA A 61 21.75 17.28 7.70
C ALA A 61 21.20 15.97 8.28
N THR A 62 21.85 15.38 9.31
CA THR A 62 21.37 14.17 10.00
C THR A 62 20.02 14.41 10.67
N LEU A 63 19.93 15.46 11.49
CA LEU A 63 18.70 15.82 12.20
C LEU A 63 17.54 16.09 11.22
N LEU A 64 17.82 16.76 10.10
CA LEU A 64 16.82 17.03 9.07
C LEU A 64 16.37 15.75 8.35
N ALA A 65 17.32 14.86 8.03
CA ALA A 65 17.03 13.60 7.37
C ALA A 65 16.19 12.68 8.27
N ASP A 66 16.57 12.51 9.54
CA ASP A 66 15.88 11.66 10.50
C ASP A 66 14.50 12.25 10.85
N GLY A 67 14.41 13.56 11.07
CA GLY A 67 13.13 14.24 11.27
C GLY A 67 12.18 14.07 10.07
N ALA A 68 12.70 14.19 8.84
CA ALA A 68 11.92 13.92 7.64
C ALA A 68 11.49 12.45 7.55
N LEU A 69 12.36 11.50 7.91
CA LEU A 69 12.05 10.08 7.95
C LEU A 69 10.90 9.79 8.92
N MET A 70 10.98 10.30 10.15
CA MET A 70 9.93 10.16 11.18
C MET A 70 8.58 10.72 10.71
N ILE A 71 8.57 11.92 10.12
CA ILE A 71 7.37 12.54 9.55
C ILE A 71 6.81 11.69 8.41
N GLY A 72 7.68 11.17 7.56
CA GLY A 72 7.33 10.26 6.47
C GLY A 72 6.66 8.98 6.99
N LEU A 73 7.26 8.32 7.98
CA LEU A 73 6.72 7.13 8.64
C LEU A 73 5.37 7.42 9.31
N PHE A 74 5.22 8.57 9.97
CA PHE A 74 3.95 9.00 10.56
C PHE A 74 2.83 9.05 9.52
N PHE A 75 3.05 9.73 8.40
CA PHE A 75 2.07 9.80 7.32
C PHE A 75 1.79 8.43 6.70
N LEU A 76 2.82 7.58 6.64
CA LEU A 76 2.70 6.22 6.12
C LEU A 76 1.78 5.38 7.01
N GLY A 77 2.07 5.30 8.31
CA GLY A 77 1.27 4.57 9.28
C GLY A 77 -0.18 5.06 9.32
N ARG A 78 -0.39 6.38 9.27
CA ARG A 78 -1.73 6.99 9.16
C ARG A 78 -2.44 6.63 7.86
N GLY A 79 -1.71 6.59 6.74
CA GLY A 79 -2.22 6.18 5.44
C GLY A 79 -2.71 4.73 5.46
N VAL A 80 -1.89 3.81 5.98
CA VAL A 80 -2.24 2.39 6.13
C VAL A 80 -3.41 2.20 7.08
N MET A 81 -3.44 2.89 8.22
CA MET A 81 -4.56 2.85 9.16
C MET A 81 -5.87 3.35 8.55
N LYS A 82 -5.83 4.39 7.72
CA LYS A 82 -7.02 4.91 7.03
C LYS A 82 -7.56 3.93 5.99
N ALA A 83 -6.68 3.19 5.33
CA ALA A 83 -7.04 2.18 4.33
C ALA A 83 -7.60 0.89 4.96
N GLY A 84 -7.27 0.60 6.23
CA GLY A 84 -7.78 -0.56 6.96
C GLY A 84 -9.16 -0.35 7.59
N GLU A 85 -9.99 -1.40 7.55
CA GLU A 85 -11.29 -1.45 8.24
C GLU A 85 -11.13 -1.67 9.77
N TYR A 86 -10.05 -2.33 10.19
CA TYR A 86 -9.74 -2.63 11.58
C TYR A 86 -8.85 -1.54 12.22
N ARG A 87 -9.32 -0.93 13.32
CA ARG A 87 -8.66 0.21 13.98
C ARG A 87 -8.52 -0.02 15.49
N PRO A 88 -7.48 -0.74 15.95
CA PRO A 88 -7.26 -0.93 17.37
C PRO A 88 -6.84 0.39 18.04
N GLY A 89 -7.34 0.64 19.26
CA GLY A 89 -7.11 1.90 19.99
C GLY A 89 -5.63 2.20 20.24
N LEU A 90 -4.83 1.16 20.56
CA LEU A 90 -3.39 1.29 20.78
C LEU A 90 -2.65 1.80 19.53
N VAL A 91 -3.02 1.31 18.33
CA VAL A 91 -2.43 1.78 17.07
C VAL A 91 -2.77 3.24 16.80
N ARG A 92 -3.97 3.69 17.19
CA ARG A 92 -4.36 5.10 17.04
C ARG A 92 -3.53 6.02 17.94
N ILE A 93 -3.20 5.57 19.16
CA ILE A 93 -2.35 6.32 20.09
C ILE A 93 -0.91 6.34 19.57
N ALA A 94 -0.37 5.19 19.17
CA ALA A 94 0.97 5.05 18.60
C ALA A 94 1.17 5.95 17.36
N LEU A 95 0.15 6.04 16.50
CA LEU A 95 0.13 6.92 15.33
C LEU A 95 -0.45 8.31 15.62
N GLY A 96 -0.37 8.75 16.88
CA GLY A 96 -0.82 10.06 17.33
C GLY A 96 0.20 11.15 17.02
N LEU A 97 -0.30 12.34 16.64
CA LEU A 97 0.54 13.53 16.47
C LEU A 97 1.35 13.88 17.74
N PRO A 98 0.80 13.76 18.98
CA PRO A 98 1.59 14.04 20.18
C PRO A 98 2.83 13.15 20.32
N VAL A 99 2.76 11.88 19.93
CA VAL A 99 3.89 10.94 20.00
C VAL A 99 4.99 11.37 19.03
N LEU A 100 4.62 11.75 17.80
CA LEU A 100 5.59 12.29 16.83
C LEU A 100 6.24 13.57 17.35
N LEU A 101 5.47 14.52 17.85
CA LEU A 101 6.00 15.80 18.34
C LEU A 101 6.94 15.61 19.53
N LEU A 102 6.59 14.71 20.46
CA LEU A 102 7.43 14.38 21.61
C LEU A 102 8.74 13.72 21.16
N ALA A 103 8.69 12.81 20.20
CA ALA A 103 9.89 12.16 19.67
C ALA A 103 10.78 13.15 18.89
N LEU A 104 10.19 14.01 18.04
CA LEU A 104 10.91 15.07 17.33
C LEU A 104 11.59 16.05 18.30
N LEU A 105 10.87 16.45 19.35
CA LEU A 105 11.44 17.28 20.42
C LEU A 105 12.58 16.55 21.14
N GLY A 106 12.39 15.27 21.45
CA GLY A 106 13.39 14.41 22.08
C GLY A 106 14.69 14.34 21.28
N ILE A 107 14.61 13.98 19.99
CA ILE A 107 15.80 13.93 19.12
C ILE A 107 16.43 15.32 18.96
N THR A 108 15.65 16.39 18.92
CA THR A 108 16.20 17.75 18.80
C THR A 108 16.99 18.12 20.06
N ILE A 109 16.44 17.86 21.24
CA ILE A 109 17.10 18.15 22.51
C ILE A 109 18.37 17.32 22.65
N THR A 110 18.32 16.00 22.42
CA THR A 110 19.49 15.15 22.54
C THR A 110 20.55 15.50 21.50
N PHE A 111 20.17 15.82 20.26
CA PHE A 111 21.08 16.26 19.21
C PHE A 111 21.87 17.53 19.59
N LEU A 112 21.21 18.50 20.23
CA LEU A 112 21.86 19.72 20.71
C LEU A 112 22.88 19.47 21.83
N LEU A 113 22.79 18.34 22.53
CA LEU A 113 23.71 17.94 23.60
C LEU A 113 24.92 17.13 23.10
N ILE A 114 24.93 16.74 21.81
CA ILE A 114 26.05 15.99 21.22
C ILE A 114 27.22 16.94 20.96
N ASP A 115 28.42 16.50 21.28
CA ASP A 115 29.63 17.12 20.77
C ASP A 115 29.84 16.66 19.33
N ARG A 116 29.30 17.44 18.38
CA ARG A 116 29.08 17.02 16.98
C ARG A 116 30.34 17.04 16.11
N GLY A 117 31.37 17.78 16.51
CA GLY A 117 32.58 17.95 15.71
C GLY A 117 32.30 18.40 14.27
N ALA A 118 33.14 17.94 13.34
CA ALA A 118 32.98 18.16 11.91
C ALA A 118 32.00 17.15 11.29
N THR A 119 31.53 17.45 10.07
CA THR A 119 30.69 16.56 9.27
C THR A 119 31.29 15.14 9.17
N THR A 120 30.48 14.13 9.48
CA THR A 120 30.79 12.71 9.29
C THR A 120 29.63 12.00 8.60
N THR A 121 29.95 11.04 7.72
CA THR A 121 28.97 10.16 7.08
C THR A 121 28.68 8.90 7.90
N THR A 122 29.47 8.65 8.96
CA THR A 122 29.35 7.51 9.88
C THR A 122 28.98 7.97 11.28
N PHE A 123 28.00 8.89 11.38
CA PHE A 123 27.60 9.58 12.61
C PHE A 123 27.53 8.69 13.85
N MET A 124 26.81 7.57 13.79
CA MET A 124 26.67 6.66 14.95
C MET A 124 27.90 5.78 15.21
N SER A 125 28.78 5.58 14.23
CA SER A 125 30.07 4.92 14.45
C SER A 125 31.05 5.87 15.15
N ASP A 126 31.03 7.15 14.80
CA ASP A 126 32.02 8.12 15.27
C ASP A 126 31.61 8.76 16.60
N LEU A 127 30.31 9.02 16.77
CA LEU A 127 29.77 9.75 17.92
C LEU A 127 28.93 8.87 18.84
N GLY A 128 28.63 7.62 18.45
CA GLY A 128 27.70 6.73 19.18
C GLY A 128 28.13 6.35 20.60
N ALA A 129 29.42 6.44 20.92
CA ALA A 129 29.92 6.27 22.29
C ALA A 129 29.43 7.38 23.24
N GLN A 130 29.03 8.55 22.72
CA GLN A 130 28.49 9.62 23.54
C GLN A 130 27.07 9.27 24.01
N PRO A 131 26.74 9.38 25.31
CA PRO A 131 25.40 9.09 25.82
C PRO A 131 24.29 9.92 25.13
N ALA A 132 24.59 11.16 24.74
CA ALA A 132 23.65 12.01 24.02
C ALA A 132 23.34 11.49 22.60
N ALA A 133 24.34 10.97 21.88
CA ALA A 133 24.17 10.39 20.55
C ALA A 133 23.43 9.06 20.59
N ALA A 134 23.71 8.22 21.59
CA ALA A 134 22.95 7.00 21.82
C ALA A 134 21.49 7.32 22.20
N ALA A 135 21.25 8.29 23.09
CA ALA A 135 19.89 8.71 23.42
C ALA A 135 19.14 9.27 22.20
N TYR A 136 19.82 10.02 21.34
CA TYR A 136 19.29 10.48 20.04
C TYR A 136 18.82 9.31 19.18
N SER A 137 19.70 8.35 18.89
CA SER A 137 19.38 7.18 18.06
C SER A 137 18.30 6.31 18.69
N ILE A 138 18.36 6.08 20.01
CA ILE A 138 17.35 5.30 20.74
C ILE A 138 15.97 5.93 20.60
N ILE A 139 15.84 7.25 20.74
CA ILE A 139 14.53 7.92 20.59
C ILE A 139 14.03 7.78 19.15
N ASP A 140 14.88 8.01 18.15
CA ASP A 140 14.50 7.93 16.73
C ASP A 140 14.04 6.50 16.35
N PHE A 141 14.89 5.50 16.61
CA PHE A 141 14.59 4.11 16.27
C PHE A 141 13.48 3.51 17.13
N THR A 142 13.28 3.98 18.37
CA THR A 142 12.11 3.58 19.17
C THR A 142 10.83 4.12 18.54
N TYR A 143 10.81 5.39 18.14
CA TYR A 143 9.65 5.97 17.47
C TYR A 143 9.35 5.25 16.15
N CYS A 144 10.37 5.06 15.30
CA CYS A 144 10.24 4.31 14.05
C CYS A 144 9.72 2.89 14.32
N GLY A 145 10.29 2.20 15.31
CA GLY A 145 9.87 0.87 15.74
C GLY A 145 8.40 0.80 16.19
N ILE A 146 7.93 1.80 16.94
CA ILE A 146 6.51 1.92 17.33
C ILE A 146 5.60 2.04 16.10
N VAL A 147 5.95 2.91 15.14
CA VAL A 147 5.17 3.11 13.92
C VAL A 147 5.16 1.84 13.05
N VAL A 148 6.31 1.21 12.87
CA VAL A 148 6.44 -0.01 12.08
C VAL A 148 5.74 -1.20 12.76
N ALA A 149 5.79 -1.31 14.09
CA ALA A 149 5.03 -2.31 14.83
C ALA A 149 3.51 -2.09 14.71
N ALA A 150 3.06 -0.83 14.73
CA ALA A 150 1.67 -0.52 14.44
C ALA A 150 1.28 -0.92 13.00
N MET A 151 2.16 -0.70 12.03
CA MET A 151 1.97 -1.19 10.66
C MET A 151 1.93 -2.72 10.58
N MET A 152 2.77 -3.43 11.34
CA MET A 152 2.76 -4.90 11.43
C MET A 152 1.40 -5.42 11.92
N ILE A 153 0.83 -4.80 12.96
CA ILE A 153 -0.50 -5.16 13.49
C ILE A 153 -1.58 -4.94 12.43
N LEU A 154 -1.57 -3.79 11.75
CA LEU A 154 -2.53 -3.48 10.68
C LEU A 154 -2.39 -4.41 9.48
N ALA A 155 -1.16 -4.75 9.08
CA ALA A 155 -0.86 -5.66 7.99
C ALA A 155 -1.31 -7.09 8.33
N GLY A 156 -1.10 -7.54 9.57
CA GLY A 156 -1.56 -8.84 10.05
C GLY A 156 -3.09 -8.95 10.05
N GLY A 157 -3.79 -7.89 10.48
CA GLY A 157 -5.24 -7.80 10.37
C GLY A 157 -5.72 -7.87 8.92
N GLN A 158 -5.11 -7.10 8.02
CA GLN A 158 -5.42 -7.13 6.58
C GLN A 158 -5.14 -8.50 5.96
N TYR A 159 -4.03 -9.15 6.30
CA TYR A 159 -3.67 -10.46 5.76
C TYR A 159 -4.71 -11.53 6.13
N ARG A 160 -5.19 -11.52 7.37
CA ARG A 160 -6.22 -12.45 7.86
C ARG A 160 -7.57 -12.29 7.15
N HIS A 161 -7.97 -11.06 6.86
CA HIS A 161 -9.27 -10.76 6.25
C HIS A 161 -9.22 -10.67 4.72
N SER A 162 -8.04 -10.56 4.13
CA SER A 162 -7.88 -10.50 2.68
C SER A 162 -8.12 -11.86 2.03
N ASN A 163 -8.78 -11.86 0.88
CA ASN A 163 -8.99 -13.04 0.05
C ASN A 163 -8.35 -12.88 -1.34
N GLY A 164 -7.76 -13.97 -1.85
CA GLY A 164 -7.12 -14.03 -3.17
C GLY A 164 -5.95 -13.04 -3.30
N ALA A 165 -5.86 -12.37 -4.46
CA ALA A 165 -4.72 -11.52 -4.83
C ALA A 165 -4.39 -10.34 -3.87
N GLN A 166 -5.30 -9.97 -2.95
CA GLN A 166 -5.03 -8.92 -1.94
C GLN A 166 -4.20 -9.42 -0.75
N ARG A 167 -4.02 -10.74 -0.60
CA ARG A 167 -3.13 -11.30 0.42
C ARG A 167 -1.66 -11.03 0.14
N ILE A 168 -1.26 -10.96 -1.13
CA ILE A 168 0.16 -10.78 -1.50
C ILE A 168 0.70 -9.46 -0.96
N PRO A 169 0.10 -8.28 -1.24
CA PRO A 169 0.66 -7.04 -0.74
C PRO A 169 0.52 -6.90 0.79
N ALA A 170 -0.54 -7.46 1.39
CA ALA A 170 -0.67 -7.51 2.84
C ALA A 170 0.42 -8.39 3.50
N GLY A 171 0.77 -9.52 2.87
CA GLY A 171 1.84 -10.39 3.32
C GLY A 171 3.22 -9.75 3.19
N LEU A 172 3.49 -9.07 2.08
CA LEU A 172 4.74 -8.31 1.88
C LEU A 172 4.87 -7.18 2.91
N LEU A 173 3.79 -6.43 3.17
CA LEU A 173 3.77 -5.41 4.23
C LEU A 173 4.02 -6.01 5.61
N LEU A 174 3.43 -7.16 5.90
CA LEU A 174 3.62 -7.85 7.18
C LEU A 174 5.09 -8.26 7.35
N VAL A 175 5.67 -8.95 6.37
CA VAL A 175 7.08 -9.36 6.38
C VAL A 175 8.00 -8.14 6.51
N GLY A 176 7.80 -7.11 5.69
CA GLY A 176 8.61 -5.89 5.75
C GLY A 176 8.51 -5.16 7.08
N SER A 177 7.33 -5.11 7.69
CA SER A 177 7.15 -4.51 9.01
C SER A 177 7.80 -5.34 10.12
N THR A 178 7.72 -6.67 10.06
CA THR A 178 8.42 -7.56 11.01
C THR A 178 9.93 -7.37 10.94
N LEU A 179 10.49 -7.32 9.73
CA LEU A 179 11.92 -7.06 9.53
C LEU A 179 12.31 -5.66 10.00
N GLY A 180 11.45 -4.66 9.80
CA GLY A 180 11.69 -3.29 10.28
C GLY A 180 11.67 -3.19 11.80
N VAL A 181 10.80 -3.93 12.50
CA VAL A 181 10.84 -4.04 13.97
C VAL A 181 12.14 -4.71 14.41
N ALA A 182 12.54 -5.81 13.77
CA ALA A 182 13.80 -6.48 14.07
C ALA A 182 15.01 -5.56 13.85
N LEU A 183 15.00 -4.76 12.78
CA LEU A 183 16.02 -3.73 12.51
C LEU A 183 16.10 -2.71 13.64
N CYS A 184 14.96 -2.19 14.11
CA CYS A 184 14.96 -1.25 15.23
C CYS A 184 15.56 -1.88 16.50
N VAL A 185 15.23 -3.14 16.80
CA VAL A 185 15.81 -3.88 17.94
C VAL A 185 17.33 -4.03 17.80
N VAL A 186 17.82 -4.37 16.61
CA VAL A 186 19.25 -4.47 16.31
C VAL A 186 19.96 -3.16 16.60
N VAL A 187 19.41 -2.03 16.13
CA VAL A 187 20.00 -0.70 16.37
C VAL A 187 19.99 -0.35 17.86
N LEU A 188 18.89 -0.59 18.57
CA LEU A 188 18.83 -0.33 20.02
C LEU A 188 19.87 -1.15 20.81
N ILE A 189 20.12 -2.40 20.41
CA ILE A 189 21.16 -3.23 21.02
C ILE A 189 22.55 -2.63 20.72
N MET A 190 22.80 -2.22 19.48
CA MET A 190 24.06 -1.58 19.09
C MET A 190 24.31 -0.30 19.88
N ASP A 191 23.31 0.56 20.03
CA ASP A 191 23.43 1.83 20.77
C ASP A 191 23.82 1.60 22.24
N VAL A 192 23.16 0.65 22.90
CA VAL A 192 23.46 0.30 24.30
C VAL A 192 24.84 -0.36 24.42
N ALA A 193 25.19 -1.26 23.49
CA ALA A 193 26.49 -1.91 23.47
C ALA A 193 27.63 -0.89 23.29
N HIS A 194 27.45 0.09 22.41
CA HIS A 194 28.44 1.13 22.14
C HIS A 194 28.68 2.00 23.37
N VAL A 195 27.62 2.44 24.07
CA VAL A 195 27.74 3.28 25.28
C VAL A 195 28.40 2.54 26.45
N ILE A 196 28.15 1.24 26.59
CA ILE A 196 28.75 0.43 27.67
C ILE A 196 30.18 -0.03 27.29
N GLY A 197 30.64 0.25 26.07
CA GLY A 197 31.97 -0.12 25.57
C GLY A 197 32.10 -1.59 25.17
N ASN A 198 30.98 -2.29 24.97
CA ASN A 198 30.97 -3.68 24.50
C ASN A 198 30.97 -3.75 22.97
N LEU A 199 32.14 -3.48 22.39
CA LEU A 199 32.31 -3.43 20.93
C LEU A 199 32.13 -4.79 20.26
N ASP A 200 32.50 -5.89 20.93
CA ASP A 200 32.32 -7.25 20.40
C ASP A 200 30.83 -7.56 20.16
N LEU A 201 29.96 -7.17 21.10
CA LEU A 201 28.51 -7.32 20.94
C LEU A 201 27.97 -6.40 19.85
N MET A 202 28.46 -5.15 19.79
CA MET A 202 28.07 -4.19 18.75
C MET A 202 28.37 -4.74 17.35
N ASP A 203 29.59 -5.23 17.13
CA ASP A 203 30.05 -5.76 15.85
C ASP A 203 29.30 -7.05 15.47
N ALA A 204 29.07 -7.95 16.43
CA ALA A 204 28.31 -9.17 16.20
C ALA A 204 26.87 -8.88 15.73
N VAL A 205 26.23 -7.85 16.29
CA VAL A 205 24.86 -7.46 15.95
C VAL A 205 24.82 -6.61 14.67
N ALA A 206 25.86 -5.81 14.40
CA ALA A 206 25.96 -4.96 13.22
C ALA A 206 25.89 -5.74 11.89
N VAL A 207 26.34 -7.01 11.88
CA VAL A 207 26.25 -7.89 10.70
C VAL A 207 24.80 -8.03 10.20
N ALA A 208 23.82 -8.00 11.10
CA ALA A 208 22.40 -8.13 10.75
C ALA A 208 21.80 -6.83 10.17
N TYR A 209 22.41 -5.67 10.45
CA TYR A 209 21.85 -4.36 10.10
C TYR A 209 21.64 -4.20 8.59
N GLY A 210 22.68 -4.40 7.78
CA GLY A 210 22.62 -4.18 6.32
C GLY A 210 21.54 -5.02 5.62
N PRO A 211 21.52 -6.35 5.83
CA PRO A 211 20.47 -7.22 5.28
C PRO A 211 19.07 -6.86 5.76
N LEU A 212 18.88 -6.60 7.06
CA LEU A 212 17.57 -6.22 7.61
C LEU A 212 17.08 -4.90 7.03
N TYR A 213 17.96 -3.91 6.90
CA TYR A 213 17.65 -2.61 6.31
C TYR A 213 17.16 -2.77 4.87
N LEU A 214 17.93 -3.44 4.01
CA LEU A 214 17.54 -3.63 2.61
C LEU A 214 16.25 -4.42 2.44
N LEU A 215 16.12 -5.55 3.14
CA LEU A 215 14.93 -6.39 3.04
C LEU A 215 13.69 -5.64 3.54
N THR A 216 13.80 -4.88 4.64
CA THR A 216 12.72 -4.03 5.15
C THR A 216 12.21 -3.07 4.07
N PHE A 217 13.10 -2.32 3.43
CA PHE A 217 12.71 -1.38 2.36
C PHE A 217 12.11 -2.10 1.16
N ILE A 218 12.69 -3.22 0.70
CA ILE A 218 12.18 -4.01 -0.42
C ILE A 218 10.76 -4.47 -0.15
N PHE A 219 10.51 -5.11 0.99
CA PHE A 219 9.21 -5.68 1.33
C PHE A 219 8.16 -4.60 1.61
N LEU A 220 8.51 -3.52 2.30
CA LEU A 220 7.61 -2.39 2.53
C LEU A 220 7.24 -1.70 1.22
N CYS A 221 8.22 -1.39 0.35
CA CYS A 221 7.95 -0.78 -0.95
C CYS A 221 7.09 -1.68 -1.83
N ALA A 222 7.41 -2.97 -1.92
CA ALA A 222 6.64 -3.93 -2.70
C ALA A 222 5.20 -4.10 -2.16
N GLY A 223 5.03 -4.12 -0.83
CA GLY A 223 3.72 -4.19 -0.19
C GLY A 223 2.85 -2.95 -0.42
N LEU A 224 3.44 -1.75 -0.34
CA LEU A 224 2.76 -0.47 -0.59
C LEU A 224 2.39 -0.29 -2.07
N ALA A 225 3.29 -0.64 -2.99
CA ALA A 225 3.03 -0.58 -4.43
C ALA A 225 2.07 -1.70 -4.89
N GLY A 226 2.09 -2.85 -4.22
CA GLY A 226 1.29 -4.01 -4.59
C GLY A 226 -0.22 -3.78 -4.45
N GLN A 227 -0.66 -3.04 -3.42
CA GLN A 227 -2.08 -2.72 -3.22
C GLN A 227 -2.70 -1.98 -4.44
N PRO A 228 -2.17 -0.82 -4.88
CA PRO A 228 -2.69 -0.13 -6.06
C PRO A 228 -2.46 -0.92 -7.35
N ALA A 229 -1.37 -1.67 -7.49
CA ALA A 229 -1.13 -2.51 -8.67
C ALA A 229 -2.20 -3.62 -8.83
N VAL A 230 -2.53 -4.32 -7.74
CA VAL A 230 -3.58 -5.36 -7.75
C VAL A 230 -4.95 -4.75 -8.04
N ARG A 231 -5.25 -3.56 -7.49
CA ARG A 231 -6.51 -2.84 -7.78
C ARG A 231 -6.58 -2.46 -9.26
N TYR A 232 -5.54 -1.82 -9.79
CA TYR A 232 -5.45 -1.44 -11.20
C TYR A 232 -5.60 -2.63 -12.14
N GLY A 233 -4.94 -3.75 -11.85
CA GLY A 233 -5.06 -4.99 -12.62
C GLY A 233 -6.49 -5.54 -12.62
N ARG A 234 -7.18 -5.53 -11.47
CA ARG A 234 -8.58 -5.95 -11.36
C ARG A 234 -9.52 -5.03 -12.14
N ASP A 235 -9.35 -3.72 -12.04
CA ASP A 235 -10.17 -2.74 -12.76
C ASP A 235 -9.97 -2.86 -14.27
N ARG A 236 -8.73 -3.06 -14.72
CA ARG A 236 -8.41 -3.31 -16.13
C ARG A 236 -9.01 -4.61 -16.63
N ALA A 237 -8.86 -5.71 -15.88
CA ALA A 237 -9.46 -7.00 -16.24
C ALA A 237 -10.99 -6.92 -16.30
N ARG A 238 -11.61 -6.20 -15.35
CA ARG A 238 -13.06 -5.92 -15.35
C ARG A 238 -13.47 -5.10 -16.56
N GLY A 239 -12.71 -4.07 -16.92
CA GLY A 239 -12.95 -3.28 -18.13
C GLY A 239 -12.85 -4.10 -19.41
N VAL A 240 -11.82 -4.93 -19.56
CA VAL A 240 -11.68 -5.84 -20.71
C VAL A 240 -12.84 -6.82 -20.79
N ARG A 241 -13.27 -7.39 -19.66
CA ARG A 241 -14.42 -8.29 -19.61
C ARG A 241 -15.73 -7.58 -19.96
N THR A 242 -15.93 -6.36 -19.47
CA THR A 242 -17.10 -5.52 -19.80
C THR A 242 -17.15 -5.23 -21.29
N ARG A 243 -16.02 -4.86 -21.92
CA ARG A 243 -15.91 -4.68 -23.38
C ARG A 243 -16.28 -5.94 -24.13
N GLY A 244 -15.71 -7.07 -23.72
CA GLY A 244 -16.01 -8.37 -24.34
C GLY A 244 -17.50 -8.71 -24.28
N LEU A 245 -18.16 -8.42 -23.16
CA LEU A 245 -19.60 -8.64 -23.00
C LEU A 245 -20.43 -7.69 -23.87
N VAL A 246 -20.12 -6.39 -23.88
CA VAL A 246 -20.78 -5.41 -24.77
C VAL A 246 -20.66 -5.85 -26.24
N THR A 247 -19.46 -6.19 -26.70
CA THR A 247 -19.27 -6.65 -28.08
C THR A 247 -20.05 -7.93 -28.41
N GLN A 248 -20.21 -8.84 -27.44
CA GLN A 248 -20.97 -10.08 -27.62
C GLN A 248 -22.49 -9.84 -27.57
N LEU A 249 -22.96 -8.86 -26.80
CA LEU A 249 -24.38 -8.51 -26.65
C LEU A 249 -24.90 -7.61 -27.77
N GLU A 250 -24.03 -6.82 -28.40
CA GLU A 250 -24.35 -5.90 -29.50
C GLU A 250 -25.26 -6.52 -30.60
N PRO A 251 -25.03 -7.76 -31.10
CA PRO A 251 -25.91 -8.34 -32.13
C PRO A 251 -27.31 -8.68 -31.60
N MET A 252 -27.42 -9.09 -30.33
CA MET A 252 -28.70 -9.37 -29.68
C MET A 252 -29.45 -8.08 -29.39
N TRP A 253 -28.73 -7.07 -28.89
CA TRP A 253 -29.26 -5.74 -28.65
C TRP A 253 -29.83 -5.13 -29.93
N ARG A 254 -29.07 -5.12 -31.03
CA ARG A 254 -29.58 -4.63 -32.33
C ARG A 254 -30.86 -5.32 -32.78
N ARG A 255 -30.96 -6.65 -32.61
CA ARG A 255 -32.20 -7.38 -32.91
C ARG A 255 -33.34 -6.93 -32.01
N ALA A 256 -33.11 -6.72 -30.71
CA ALA A 256 -34.11 -6.22 -29.77
C ALA A 256 -34.59 -4.80 -30.11
N THR A 257 -33.67 -3.88 -30.43
CA THR A 257 -33.99 -2.49 -30.80
C THR A 257 -34.74 -2.38 -32.13
N LEU A 258 -34.55 -3.34 -33.05
CA LEU A 258 -35.30 -3.39 -34.32
C LEU A 258 -36.77 -3.72 -34.11
N VAL A 259 -37.10 -4.62 -33.17
CA VAL A 259 -38.50 -5.01 -32.94
C VAL A 259 -39.20 -4.05 -31.98
N ARG A 260 -38.45 -3.41 -31.08
CA ARG A 260 -38.93 -2.32 -30.23
C ARG A 260 -38.23 -1.01 -30.60
N LEU A 261 -38.77 -0.31 -31.60
CA LEU A 261 -38.38 1.05 -31.98
C LEU A 261 -38.77 2.05 -30.88
N GLY A 262 -38.06 2.03 -29.75
CA GLY A 262 -38.29 2.90 -28.61
C GLY A 262 -37.03 3.67 -28.23
N LEU A 263 -37.05 5.00 -28.45
CA LEU A 263 -36.18 6.05 -27.91
C LEU A 263 -34.67 6.08 -28.27
N SER A 264 -34.07 5.02 -28.82
CA SER A 264 -32.61 4.97 -29.01
C SER A 264 -32.04 5.81 -30.18
N GLN A 265 -32.86 6.44 -31.04
CA GLN A 265 -32.35 7.28 -32.14
C GLN A 265 -32.02 8.73 -31.71
N THR A 266 -32.55 9.22 -30.59
CA THR A 266 -32.35 10.63 -30.18
C THR A 266 -31.01 10.87 -29.47
N ASP A 267 -30.36 9.82 -28.94
CA ASP A 267 -29.17 9.92 -28.07
C ASP A 267 -27.86 9.38 -28.68
N ALA A 268 -27.81 9.21 -30.02
CA ALA A 268 -26.59 8.75 -30.70
C ALA A 268 -25.37 9.67 -30.44
N SER A 269 -25.61 10.94 -30.09
CA SER A 269 -24.57 11.91 -29.71
C SER A 269 -24.04 11.75 -28.27
N VAL A 270 -24.77 11.08 -27.36
CA VAL A 270 -24.39 10.93 -25.94
C VAL A 270 -23.64 9.62 -25.68
N ALA A 271 -23.86 8.59 -26.51
CA ALA A 271 -23.22 7.28 -26.43
C ALA A 271 -21.68 7.30 -26.56
N SER A 272 -21.11 8.36 -27.13
CA SER A 272 -19.65 8.53 -27.29
C SER A 272 -18.91 8.83 -25.98
N ILE A 273 -19.60 9.29 -24.93
CA ILE A 273 -18.99 9.70 -23.65
C ILE A 273 -19.38 8.74 -22.51
N GLU A 274 -20.28 7.79 -22.78
CA GLU A 274 -20.84 6.91 -21.77
C GLU A 274 -19.83 5.86 -21.28
N ASP A 275 -19.78 5.66 -19.96
CA ASP A 275 -18.95 4.62 -19.35
C ASP A 275 -19.41 3.23 -19.83
N GLN A 276 -18.47 2.31 -20.01
CA GLN A 276 -18.77 1.01 -20.64
C GLN A 276 -19.65 0.12 -19.77
N GLU A 277 -19.63 0.31 -18.45
CA GLU A 277 -20.58 -0.37 -17.55
C GLU A 277 -22.00 0.19 -17.70
N THR A 278 -22.15 1.50 -17.92
CA THR A 278 -23.45 2.13 -18.17
C THR A 278 -24.03 1.67 -19.49
N ARG A 279 -23.20 1.59 -20.55
CA ARG A 279 -23.59 1.01 -21.83
C ARG A 279 -24.04 -0.46 -21.68
N LEU A 280 -23.25 -1.28 -20.98
CA LEU A 280 -23.61 -2.68 -20.73
C LEU A 280 -24.94 -2.81 -19.96
N HIS A 281 -25.15 -1.95 -18.95
CA HIS A 281 -26.41 -1.92 -18.18
C HIS A 281 -27.60 -1.58 -19.07
N ARG A 282 -27.47 -0.56 -19.92
CA ARG A 282 -28.50 -0.14 -20.87
C ARG A 282 -28.85 -1.24 -21.87
N GLU A 283 -27.85 -1.86 -22.50
CA GLU A 283 -28.07 -2.95 -23.47
C GLU A 283 -28.84 -4.12 -22.84
N ILE A 284 -28.53 -4.48 -21.59
CA ILE A 284 -29.24 -5.55 -20.86
C ILE A 284 -30.70 -5.18 -20.59
N VAL A 285 -30.98 -3.95 -20.14
CA VAL A 285 -32.34 -3.49 -19.86
C VAL A 285 -33.18 -3.47 -21.14
N GLU A 286 -32.65 -2.94 -22.23
CA GLU A 286 -33.38 -2.87 -23.51
C GLU A 286 -33.69 -4.27 -24.09
N ILE A 287 -32.75 -5.21 -23.95
CA ILE A 287 -32.98 -6.62 -24.32
C ILE A 287 -34.07 -7.25 -23.44
N ARG A 288 -34.02 -7.03 -22.11
CA ARG A 288 -35.01 -7.58 -21.17
C ARG A 288 -36.40 -7.05 -21.44
N ASP A 289 -36.52 -5.76 -21.72
CA ASP A 289 -37.80 -5.16 -22.07
C ASP A 289 -38.39 -5.77 -23.35
N ALA A 290 -37.56 -5.98 -24.38
CA ALA A 290 -38.00 -6.61 -25.64
C ALA A 290 -38.44 -8.08 -25.44
N MET A 291 -37.90 -8.77 -24.43
CA MET A 291 -38.32 -10.13 -24.08
C MET A 291 -39.66 -10.18 -23.32
N ILE A 292 -40.00 -9.12 -22.58
CA ILE A 292 -41.20 -9.08 -21.73
C ILE A 292 -42.40 -8.50 -22.48
N ASP A 293 -42.16 -7.63 -23.48
CA ASP A 293 -43.22 -6.96 -24.22
C ASP A 293 -44.08 -7.97 -25.04
N PRO A 294 -45.36 -8.18 -24.67
CA PRO A 294 -46.21 -9.16 -25.35
C PRO A 294 -46.63 -8.72 -26.77
N ARG A 295 -46.32 -7.47 -27.17
CA ARG A 295 -46.66 -6.92 -28.48
C ARG A 295 -45.62 -7.25 -29.55
N VAL A 296 -44.50 -7.85 -29.16
CA VAL A 296 -43.29 -8.02 -29.96
C VAL A 296 -42.87 -9.49 -29.93
N SER A 297 -42.70 -10.11 -31.11
CA SER A 297 -42.14 -11.47 -31.20
C SER A 297 -40.61 -11.40 -31.23
N PHE A 298 -39.98 -11.56 -30.07
CA PHE A 298 -38.52 -11.59 -29.94
C PHE A 298 -38.04 -12.99 -29.54
N GLU A 299 -37.57 -13.78 -30.52
CA GLU A 299 -37.05 -15.11 -30.29
C GLU A 299 -35.62 -15.09 -29.75
N VAL A 300 -35.44 -15.61 -28.54
CA VAL A 300 -34.15 -15.68 -27.85
C VAL A 300 -33.69 -17.12 -27.76
N THR A 301 -32.53 -17.41 -28.36
CA THR A 301 -31.93 -18.74 -28.30
C THR A 301 -31.44 -19.07 -26.88
N SER A 302 -31.21 -20.36 -26.59
CA SER A 302 -30.64 -20.80 -25.30
C SER A 302 -29.24 -20.21 -25.06
N HIS A 303 -28.46 -20.03 -26.13
CA HIS A 303 -27.14 -19.39 -26.08
C HIS A 303 -27.24 -17.91 -25.70
N ASP A 304 -28.18 -17.17 -26.30
CA ASP A 304 -28.41 -15.75 -26.03
C ASP A 304 -28.87 -15.52 -24.58
N ARG A 305 -29.75 -16.40 -24.06
CA ARG A 305 -30.15 -16.40 -22.64
C ARG A 305 -28.97 -16.63 -21.69
N ALA A 306 -28.07 -17.56 -22.03
CA ALA A 306 -26.87 -17.81 -21.23
C ALA A 306 -25.88 -16.63 -21.28
N LEU A 307 -25.75 -15.96 -22.43
CA LEU A 307 -24.92 -14.77 -22.59
C LEU A 307 -25.46 -13.59 -21.77
N LEU A 308 -26.77 -13.33 -21.82
CA LEU A 308 -27.45 -12.29 -21.05
C LEU A 308 -27.27 -12.53 -19.54
N GLY A 309 -27.49 -13.77 -19.07
CA GLY A 309 -27.27 -14.13 -17.67
C GLY A 309 -25.83 -13.91 -17.20
N ARG A 310 -24.82 -14.26 -18.02
CA ARG A 310 -23.40 -13.98 -17.69
C ARG A 310 -23.09 -12.48 -17.57
N ALA A 311 -23.77 -11.65 -18.35
CA ALA A 311 -23.59 -10.20 -18.32
C ALA A 311 -24.29 -9.55 -17.12
N GLU A 312 -25.50 -10.01 -16.78
CA GLU A 312 -26.20 -9.66 -15.53
C GLU A 312 -25.36 -10.05 -14.30
N ASP A 313 -24.83 -11.27 -14.27
CA ASP A 313 -23.96 -11.76 -13.19
C ASP A 313 -22.64 -10.98 -13.07
N HIS A 314 -22.14 -10.45 -14.18
CA HIS A 314 -20.94 -9.60 -14.22
C HIS A 314 -21.23 -8.20 -13.66
N LEU A 315 -22.35 -7.56 -14.03
CA LEU A 315 -22.75 -6.26 -13.50
C LEU A 315 -23.10 -6.31 -12.01
N LEU A 316 -23.81 -7.36 -11.57
CA LEU A 316 -24.16 -7.56 -10.16
C LEU A 316 -22.97 -8.03 -9.32
N GLY A 317 -21.82 -8.33 -9.94
CA GLY A 317 -20.65 -8.90 -9.26
C GLY A 317 -20.88 -10.30 -8.68
N LEU A 318 -21.97 -10.97 -9.08
CA LEU A 318 -22.41 -12.27 -8.56
C LEU A 318 -21.51 -13.43 -8.99
N ASN A 319 -20.73 -13.29 -10.06
CA ASN A 319 -19.69 -14.27 -10.42
C ASN A 319 -18.67 -14.52 -9.28
N LYS A 320 -18.51 -13.60 -8.32
CA LYS A 320 -17.67 -13.82 -7.12
C LYS A 320 -18.45 -14.37 -5.91
N ARG A 321 -19.70 -13.93 -5.71
CA ARG A 321 -20.54 -14.42 -4.59
C ARG A 321 -21.07 -15.84 -4.85
N GLY A 322 -21.40 -16.17 -6.08
CA GLY A 322 -21.83 -17.51 -6.50
C GLY A 322 -20.73 -18.56 -6.32
N ALA A 323 -19.47 -18.23 -6.64
CA ALA A 323 -18.33 -19.11 -6.40
C ALA A 323 -18.03 -19.32 -4.90
N GLN A 324 -18.21 -18.28 -4.07
CA GLN A 324 -18.09 -18.38 -2.61
C GLN A 324 -19.27 -19.14 -1.96
N ALA A 325 -20.48 -18.95 -2.45
CA ALA A 325 -21.66 -19.69 -2.00
C ALA A 325 -21.60 -21.17 -2.42
N ALA A 326 -21.10 -21.46 -3.63
CA ALA A 326 -20.85 -22.82 -4.09
C ALA A 326 -19.77 -23.50 -3.24
N ALA A 327 -18.66 -22.81 -2.93
CA ALA A 327 -17.62 -23.33 -2.03
C ALA A 327 -18.12 -23.53 -0.59
N ALA A 328 -18.95 -22.63 -0.05
CA ALA A 328 -19.56 -22.79 1.27
C ALA A 328 -20.57 -23.95 1.30
N SER A 329 -21.29 -24.18 0.20
CA SER A 329 -22.24 -25.29 0.07
C SER A 329 -21.55 -26.66 -0.10
N SER A 330 -20.38 -26.71 -0.74
CA SER A 330 -19.59 -27.94 -0.85
C SER A 330 -18.95 -28.35 0.48
N THR A 331 -18.54 -27.39 1.31
CA THR A 331 -18.06 -27.68 2.68
C THR A 331 -19.17 -28.21 3.58
N ARG A 332 -20.41 -27.72 3.41
CA ARG A 332 -21.57 -28.20 4.19
C ARG A 332 -22.03 -29.60 3.77
N ARG A 333 -22.01 -29.93 2.48
CA ARG A 333 -22.36 -31.28 1.98
C ARG A 333 -21.31 -32.36 2.28
N GLY A 334 -20.05 -31.99 2.51
CA GLY A 334 -19.00 -32.93 2.94
C GLY A 334 -19.12 -33.35 4.40
N SER A 335 -19.71 -32.50 5.25
CA SER A 335 -19.85 -32.76 6.69
C SER A 335 -21.04 -33.68 7.02
N GLU A 336 -22.05 -33.79 6.15
CA GLU A 336 -23.24 -34.62 6.39
C GLU A 336 -23.11 -36.05 5.84
N ARG A 337 -22.03 -36.37 5.10
CA ARG A 337 -21.78 -37.74 4.59
C ARG A 337 -20.73 -38.53 5.37
N GLY A 338 -20.22 -38.00 6.49
CA GLY A 338 -19.22 -38.67 7.34
C GLY A 338 -19.76 -39.30 8.62
N HIS A 339 -21.07 -39.23 8.86
CA HIS A 339 -21.74 -39.85 10.01
C HIS A 339 -22.97 -40.62 9.55
N ALA A 340 -22.73 -41.74 8.88
CA ALA A 340 -23.64 -42.87 8.78
C ALA A 340 -22.79 -44.14 8.78
#